data_AF-A0A1T5K671-F1
#
_entry.id   AF-A0A1T5K671-F1
#
_cell.length_a   1.000
_cell.length_b   1.000
_cell.length_c   1.000
_cell.angle_alpha   90.00
_cell.angle_beta   90.00
_cell.angle_gamma   90.00
#
_symmetry.space_group_name_H-M   'P 1'
#
loop_
_entity.id
_entity.type
_entity.pdbx_description
1 polymer ?
#
loop_
_entity_poly.entity_id
_entity_poly.type
_entity_poly.pdbx_seq_one_letter_code
_entity_poly.pdbx_strand_id
1 'polypeptide(L)'
;MTWIVVGGFAVEPIVLVLALALVAGGLLWWDGRRTVAPTTSARRGIRHATITFAVALTPLVVGMASPVLVFYFGLLAPRLEPRLLAIAPTIGLWAFLAVQTVGELTWPGPRGSHREARLVARTASDVVGHAARRWMWATVAVLAAAGGALALAADGPRTIARLADGAVAAQTSFPGWSWTIPVLAVAMVAAGATEAVLRLVASRPAVEGVDGYWDMWLRRRAARRLVRVTQLVLGLTLAGLVGLAGLSLRWLGLAVMAGEAPAVGSSVHVLVGDVLCGIAIAAVAASLVAAAWPARDPAPQSTIGQVPAGARS
;
A
#
# COMPACT_ATOMS: atom_id res chain seq x y z
N MET A 1 -2.36 4.67 -38.26
CA MET A 1 -2.20 6.03 -37.67
C MET A 1 -3.25 6.25 -36.58
N THR A 2 -3.45 5.26 -35.69
CA THR A 2 -4.60 5.14 -34.77
C THR A 2 -4.17 4.99 -33.30
N TRP A 3 -2.86 5.00 -33.04
CA TRP A 3 -2.27 4.85 -31.70
C TRP A 3 -2.23 6.16 -30.90
N ILE A 4 -2.46 7.31 -31.55
CA ILE A 4 -2.26 8.63 -30.92
C ILE A 4 -3.49 9.10 -30.13
N VAL A 5 -4.71 8.67 -30.48
CA VAL A 5 -5.94 9.16 -29.82
C VAL A 5 -6.33 8.30 -28.60
N VAL A 6 -5.95 7.03 -28.56
CA VAL A 6 -6.19 6.15 -27.39
C VAL A 6 -5.21 6.43 -26.25
N GLY A 7 -4.04 7.01 -26.57
CA GLY A 7 -2.98 7.33 -25.61
C GLY A 7 -3.24 8.56 -24.73
N GLY A 8 -4.32 9.32 -24.92
CA GLY A 8 -4.59 10.51 -24.09
C GLY A 8 -5.24 10.18 -22.74
N PHE A 9 -6.21 9.26 -22.73
CA PHE A 9 -7.12 9.10 -21.57
C PHE A 9 -6.69 8.06 -20.54
N ALA A 10 -5.78 7.15 -20.86
CA ALA A 10 -5.31 6.12 -19.92
C ALA A 10 -4.06 6.55 -19.12
N VAL A 11 -3.37 7.59 -19.57
CA VAL A 11 -2.03 7.99 -19.10
C VAL A 11 -2.08 8.97 -17.94
N GLU A 12 -2.99 9.92 -18.02
CA GLU A 12 -3.23 10.89 -16.96
C GLU A 12 -3.58 10.25 -15.61
N PRO A 13 -4.50 9.25 -15.51
CA PRO A 13 -4.86 8.70 -14.21
C PRO A 13 -3.69 7.93 -13.58
N ILE A 14 -2.91 7.17 -14.34
CA ILE A 14 -1.81 6.36 -13.79
C ILE A 14 -0.66 7.23 -13.28
N VAL A 15 -0.29 8.27 -14.04
CA VAL A 15 0.72 9.25 -13.63
C VAL A 15 0.25 10.03 -12.40
N LEU A 16 -1.03 10.41 -12.36
CA LEU A 16 -1.64 11.08 -11.22
C LEU A 16 -1.61 10.18 -9.97
N VAL A 17 -1.91 8.90 -10.10
CA VAL A 17 -1.88 7.94 -8.99
C VAL A 17 -0.47 7.75 -8.44
N LEU A 18 0.54 7.66 -9.31
CA LEU A 18 1.93 7.60 -8.88
C LEU A 18 2.40 8.89 -8.22
N ALA A 19 2.07 10.04 -8.82
CA ALA A 19 2.39 11.34 -8.24
C ALA A 19 1.75 11.48 -6.85
N LEU A 20 0.49 11.06 -6.71
CA LEU A 20 -0.22 11.06 -5.44
C LEU A 20 0.37 10.07 -4.43
N ALA A 21 0.81 8.89 -4.87
CA ALA A 21 1.50 7.92 -4.02
C ALA A 21 2.86 8.44 -3.53
N LEU A 22 3.61 9.11 -4.39
CA LEU A 22 4.87 9.78 -4.06
C LEU A 22 4.64 10.95 -3.09
N VAL A 23 3.59 11.75 -3.32
CA VAL A 23 3.19 12.82 -2.41
C VAL A 23 2.76 12.25 -1.06
N ALA A 24 1.98 11.16 -1.03
CA ALA A 24 1.61 10.49 0.22
C ALA A 24 2.86 9.95 0.95
N GLY A 25 3.81 9.35 0.24
CA GLY A 25 5.11 8.94 0.78
C GLY A 25 5.91 10.12 1.34
N GLY A 26 5.93 11.24 0.61
CA GLY A 26 6.54 12.50 1.04
C GLY A 26 5.89 13.12 2.26
N LEU A 27 4.56 13.04 2.38
CA LEU A 27 3.80 13.51 3.54
C LEU A 27 4.08 12.64 4.77
N LEU A 28 4.13 11.32 4.61
CA LEU A 28 4.50 10.38 5.67
C LEU A 28 5.96 10.60 6.14
N TRP A 29 6.85 10.91 5.20
CA TRP A 29 8.22 11.33 5.51
C TRP A 29 8.24 12.65 6.28
N TRP A 30 7.51 13.66 5.79
CA TRP A 30 7.50 15.01 6.35
C TRP A 30 7.00 15.03 7.79
N ASP A 31 5.94 14.28 8.07
CA ASP A 31 5.44 14.05 9.42
C ASP A 31 6.57 13.55 10.35
N GLY A 32 7.52 12.77 9.80
CA GLY A 32 8.77 12.28 10.42
C GLY A 32 9.62 13.36 11.07
N ARG A 33 9.73 14.51 10.40
CA ARG A 33 10.68 15.57 10.76
C ARG A 33 10.22 16.44 11.94
N ARG A 34 8.93 16.45 12.28
CA ARG A 34 8.37 17.32 13.33
C ARG A 34 8.51 16.79 14.76
N THR A 35 9.36 15.79 14.98
CA THR A 35 9.48 15.14 16.28
C THR A 35 10.52 15.82 17.15
N VAL A 36 10.08 16.46 18.24
CA VAL A 36 11.01 16.98 19.26
C VAL A 36 11.45 15.82 20.14
N ALA A 37 12.77 15.61 20.21
CA ALA A 37 13.37 14.56 21.03
C ALA A 37 13.80 15.15 22.38
N PRO A 38 13.29 14.63 23.52
CA PRO A 38 13.62 15.16 24.85
C PRO A 38 15.06 14.83 25.26
N THR A 39 15.64 13.74 24.76
CA THR A 39 16.98 13.25 25.11
C THR A 39 17.78 12.83 23.88
N THR A 40 19.09 12.62 24.06
CA THR A 40 19.99 12.14 22.99
C THR A 40 19.67 10.71 22.56
N SER A 41 19.26 9.84 23.49
CA SER A 41 18.75 8.49 23.22
C SER A 41 17.45 8.53 22.40
N ALA A 42 16.50 9.39 22.77
CA ALA A 42 15.27 9.62 22.00
C ALA A 42 15.57 10.09 20.57
N ARG A 43 16.54 11.00 20.41
CA ARG A 43 16.98 11.49 19.09
C ARG A 43 17.58 10.37 18.24
N ARG A 44 18.38 9.48 18.84
CA ARG A 44 18.92 8.29 18.16
C ARG A 44 17.80 7.33 17.72
N GLY A 45 16.84 7.06 18.60
CA GLY A 45 15.68 6.22 18.28
C GLY A 45 14.83 6.79 17.13
N ILE A 46 14.53 8.09 17.16
CA ILE A 46 13.81 8.78 16.08
C ILE A 46 14.61 8.72 14.78
N ARG A 47 15.93 8.97 14.82
CA ARG A 47 16.79 8.91 13.65
C ARG A 47 16.81 7.51 13.03
N HIS A 48 16.98 6.47 13.86
CA HIS A 48 16.93 5.07 13.42
C HIS A 48 15.60 4.76 12.74
N ALA A 49 14.47 5.03 13.40
CA ALA A 49 13.14 4.80 12.85
C ALA A 49 12.91 5.57 11.53
N THR A 50 13.41 6.80 11.43
CA THR A 50 13.28 7.62 10.21
C THR A 50 14.13 7.06 9.07
N ILE A 51 15.37 6.66 9.35
CA ILE A 51 16.27 6.06 8.34
C ILE A 51 15.71 4.72 7.88
N THR A 52 15.32 3.83 8.79
CA THR A 52 14.68 2.54 8.44
C THR A 52 13.47 2.76 7.55
N PHE A 53 12.58 3.70 7.92
CA PHE A 53 11.40 3.99 7.11
C PHE A 53 11.76 4.54 5.73
N ALA A 54 12.72 5.46 5.65
CA ALA A 54 13.23 6.00 4.39
C ALA A 54 13.82 4.91 3.48
N VAL A 55 14.65 4.02 4.03
CA VAL A 55 15.24 2.89 3.30
C VAL A 55 14.16 1.90 2.86
N ALA A 56 13.17 1.62 3.72
CA ALA A 56 12.06 0.72 3.41
C ALA A 56 11.17 1.27 2.28
N LEU A 57 11.02 2.60 2.16
CA LEU A 57 10.24 3.21 1.09
C LEU A 57 10.86 3.00 -0.30
N THR A 58 12.18 2.84 -0.41
CA THR A 58 12.87 2.66 -1.70
C THR A 58 12.33 1.47 -2.50
N PRO A 59 12.33 0.22 -1.99
CA PRO A 59 11.79 -0.91 -2.74
C PRO A 59 10.28 -0.79 -2.97
N LEU A 60 9.54 -0.13 -2.07
CA LEU A 60 8.11 0.12 -2.26
C LEU A 60 7.86 1.03 -3.45
N VAL A 61 8.55 2.17 -3.53
CA VAL A 61 8.44 3.12 -4.64
C VAL A 61 8.86 2.46 -5.96
N VAL A 62 9.93 1.67 -5.96
CA VAL A 62 10.37 0.91 -7.14
C VAL A 62 9.28 -0.08 -7.57
N GLY A 63 8.71 -0.84 -6.63
CA GLY A 63 7.62 -1.79 -6.90
C GLY A 63 6.39 -1.10 -7.49
N MET A 64 5.97 0.04 -6.92
CA MET A 64 4.83 0.82 -7.41
C MET A 64 5.09 1.46 -8.78
N ALA A 65 6.28 2.01 -9.01
CA ALA A 65 6.62 2.69 -10.26
C ALA A 65 6.85 1.71 -11.41
N SER A 66 7.25 0.47 -11.12
CA SER A 66 7.67 -0.49 -12.14
C SER A 66 6.64 -0.76 -13.26
N PRO A 67 5.33 -0.96 -13.00
CA PRO A 67 4.37 -1.24 -14.09
C PRO A 67 4.24 -0.04 -15.03
N VAL A 68 4.30 1.18 -14.49
CA VAL A 68 4.23 2.43 -15.26
C VAL A 68 5.50 2.62 -16.07
N LEU A 69 6.67 2.39 -15.45
CA LEU A 69 7.94 2.50 -16.15
C LEU A 69 8.04 1.55 -17.34
N VAL A 70 7.58 0.30 -17.18
CA VAL A 70 7.56 -0.68 -18.27
C VAL A 70 6.54 -0.31 -19.34
N PHE A 71 5.33 0.08 -18.95
CA PHE A 71 4.25 0.39 -19.88
C PHE A 71 4.55 1.62 -20.75
N TYR A 72 5.09 2.70 -20.16
CA TYR A 72 5.28 3.97 -20.87
C TYR A 72 6.64 4.12 -21.56
N PHE A 73 7.70 3.66 -20.90
CA PHE A 73 9.05 3.91 -21.39
C PHE A 73 9.65 2.70 -22.11
N GLY A 74 8.93 1.56 -22.15
CA GLY A 74 9.47 0.30 -22.67
C GLY A 74 10.69 -0.21 -21.90
N LEU A 75 11.01 0.42 -20.77
CA LEU A 75 12.11 0.03 -19.89
C LEU A 75 11.78 -1.37 -19.35
N LEU A 76 12.71 -2.32 -19.47
CA LEU A 76 12.55 -3.72 -19.00
C LEU A 76 11.53 -4.58 -19.77
N ALA A 77 10.84 -4.04 -20.79
CA ALA A 77 9.77 -4.69 -21.54
C ALA A 77 10.13 -6.01 -22.26
N PRO A 78 11.33 -6.21 -22.85
CA PRO A 78 11.62 -7.49 -23.52
C PRO A 78 11.95 -8.65 -22.56
N ARG A 79 12.03 -8.42 -21.24
CA ARG A 79 12.54 -9.44 -20.28
C ARG A 79 11.61 -9.82 -19.14
N LEU A 80 10.55 -9.06 -18.88
CA LEU A 80 9.66 -9.30 -17.74
C LEU A 80 8.35 -9.94 -18.20
N GLU A 81 8.02 -11.10 -17.62
CA GLU A 81 6.71 -11.71 -17.78
C GLU A 81 5.64 -10.73 -17.24
N PRO A 82 4.56 -10.42 -18.00
CA PRO A 82 3.51 -9.49 -17.57
C PRO A 82 2.91 -9.79 -16.19
N ARG A 83 2.96 -11.07 -15.78
CA ARG A 83 2.53 -11.52 -14.45
C ARG A 83 3.39 -10.96 -13.32
N LEU A 84 4.69 -10.79 -13.53
CA LEU A 84 5.59 -10.20 -12.53
C LEU A 84 5.26 -8.71 -12.30
N LEU A 85 4.89 -7.99 -13.35
CA LEU A 85 4.46 -6.59 -13.24
C LEU A 85 3.17 -6.43 -12.45
N ALA A 86 2.27 -7.42 -12.53
CA ALA A 86 1.03 -7.46 -11.77
C ALA A 86 1.25 -7.45 -10.26
N ILE A 87 2.26 -8.21 -9.81
CA ILE A 87 2.55 -8.44 -8.39
C ILE A 87 3.66 -7.54 -7.87
N ALA A 88 4.34 -6.78 -8.75
CA ALA A 88 5.43 -5.89 -8.37
C ALA A 88 5.08 -4.88 -7.27
N PRO A 89 3.89 -4.26 -7.25
CA PRO A 89 3.45 -3.43 -6.13
C PRO A 89 3.51 -4.16 -4.78
N THR A 90 3.01 -5.40 -4.74
CA THR A 90 2.93 -6.18 -3.52
C THR A 90 4.28 -6.77 -3.10
N ILE A 91 5.15 -7.10 -4.07
CA ILE A 91 6.56 -7.44 -3.80
C ILE A 91 7.29 -6.24 -3.16
N GLY A 92 7.06 -5.03 -3.67
CA GLY A 92 7.59 -3.80 -3.08
C GLY A 92 7.16 -3.62 -1.62
N LEU A 93 5.90 -3.94 -1.30
CA LEU A 93 5.40 -3.93 0.08
C LEU A 93 6.07 -5.01 0.95
N TRP A 94 6.28 -6.22 0.44
CA TRP A 94 6.99 -7.26 1.19
C TRP A 94 8.42 -6.84 1.53
N ALA A 95 9.14 -6.27 0.57
CA ALA A 95 10.48 -5.74 0.78
C ALA A 95 10.47 -4.58 1.80
N PHE A 96 9.48 -3.68 1.72
CA PHE A 96 9.27 -2.65 2.74
C PHE A 96 9.08 -3.26 4.14
N LEU A 97 8.21 -4.28 4.29
CA LEU A 97 7.96 -4.95 5.57
C LEU A 97 9.19 -5.70 6.09
N ALA A 98 9.99 -6.29 5.21
CA ALA A 98 11.24 -6.95 5.58
C ALA A 98 12.25 -5.94 6.14
N VAL A 99 12.42 -4.78 5.50
CA VAL A 99 13.29 -3.70 6.01
C VAL A 99 12.78 -3.17 7.35
N GLN A 100 11.46 -3.02 7.52
CA GLN A 100 10.90 -2.62 8.83
C GLN A 100 11.14 -3.67 9.91
N THR A 101 10.99 -4.95 9.58
CA THR A 101 11.30 -6.07 10.48
C THR A 101 12.73 -5.96 10.96
N VAL A 102 13.70 -5.80 10.04
CA VAL A 102 15.12 -5.63 10.39
C VAL A 102 15.32 -4.37 11.23
N GLY A 103 14.64 -3.27 10.91
CA GLY A 103 14.72 -2.03 11.69
C GLY A 103 14.26 -2.16 13.14
N GLU A 104 13.18 -2.90 13.38
CA GLU A 104 12.68 -3.18 14.72
C GLU A 104 13.56 -4.20 15.46
N LEU A 105 14.14 -5.19 14.76
CA LEU A 105 15.10 -6.13 15.36
C LEU A 105 16.44 -5.47 15.72
N THR A 106 16.86 -4.47 14.94
CA THR A 106 18.09 -3.68 15.17
C THR A 106 17.86 -2.45 16.04
N TRP A 107 16.71 -2.38 16.73
CA TRP A 107 16.39 -1.24 17.57
C TRP A 107 17.48 -1.01 18.63
N PRO A 108 17.93 0.23 18.85
CA PRO A 108 18.97 0.53 19.82
C PRO A 108 18.55 0.08 21.22
N GLY A 109 19.24 -0.95 21.72
CA GLY A 109 19.00 -1.50 23.05
C GLY A 109 19.48 -0.56 24.17
N PRO A 110 18.97 -0.75 25.40
CA PRO A 110 19.44 -0.02 26.57
C PRO A 110 20.94 -0.29 26.83
N ARG A 111 21.71 0.75 27.15
CA ARG A 111 23.16 0.70 27.45
C ARG A 111 23.49 1.02 28.92
N GLY A 112 22.50 1.24 29.77
CA GLY A 112 22.69 1.50 31.20
C GLY A 112 23.01 0.26 32.04
N SER A 113 23.75 0.45 33.13
CA SER A 113 24.07 -0.59 34.14
C SER A 113 22.86 -0.98 35.02
N HIS A 114 21.82 -0.14 35.07
CA HIS A 114 20.61 -0.37 35.84
C HIS A 114 19.44 -0.72 34.92
N ARG A 115 18.89 -1.91 35.09
CA ARG A 115 17.76 -2.44 34.30
C ARG A 115 16.46 -2.23 35.08
N GLU A 116 15.89 -1.03 35.00
CA GLU A 116 14.53 -0.80 35.51
C GLU A 116 13.52 -1.44 34.55
N ALA A 117 13.09 -2.66 34.86
CA ALA A 117 12.07 -3.36 34.09
C ALA A 117 10.69 -3.05 34.67
N ARG A 118 10.00 -2.06 34.12
CA ARG A 118 8.55 -1.90 34.38
C ARG A 118 7.80 -2.95 33.58
N LEU A 119 7.44 -4.07 34.23
CA LEU A 119 6.69 -5.17 33.63
C LEU A 119 5.25 -4.73 33.36
N VAL A 120 5.00 -4.22 32.15
CA VAL A 120 3.65 -4.00 31.63
C VAL A 120 3.50 -4.89 30.41
N ALA A 121 2.58 -5.85 30.47
CA ALA A 121 2.22 -6.63 29.30
C ALA A 121 1.60 -5.67 28.26
N ARG A 122 2.23 -5.59 27.09
CA ARG A 122 1.80 -4.72 25.98
C ARG A 122 1.38 -5.59 24.81
N THR A 123 0.29 -5.20 24.16
CA THR A 123 -0.32 -5.92 23.05
C THR A 123 -0.33 -5.05 21.80
N ALA A 124 -0.47 -5.67 20.62
CA ALA A 124 -0.57 -4.92 19.36
C ALA A 124 -1.77 -3.95 19.34
N SER A 125 -2.85 -4.27 20.08
CA SER A 125 -4.03 -3.42 20.26
C SER A 125 -3.74 -2.11 21.00
N ASP A 126 -2.69 -2.06 21.82
CA ASP A 126 -2.30 -0.84 22.55
C ASP A 126 -1.59 0.18 21.63
N VAL A 127 -1.03 -0.33 20.53
CA VAL A 127 -0.25 0.42 19.56
C VAL A 127 -1.09 0.84 18.35
N VAL A 128 -2.01 -0.03 17.91
CA VAL A 128 -2.95 0.26 16.82
C VAL A 128 -4.36 -0.15 17.23
N GLY A 129 -5.29 0.80 17.14
CA GLY A 129 -6.69 0.55 17.41
C GLY A 129 -7.30 -0.52 16.49
N HIS A 130 -8.23 -1.31 17.04
CA HIS A 130 -8.92 -2.39 16.34
C HIS A 130 -9.55 -1.97 15.00
N ALA A 131 -10.01 -0.73 14.89
CA ALA A 131 -10.62 -0.19 13.67
C ALA A 131 -9.63 -0.20 12.48
N ALA A 132 -8.37 0.20 12.68
CA ALA A 132 -7.40 0.26 11.59
C ALA A 132 -7.00 -1.15 11.11
N ARG A 133 -6.87 -2.10 12.04
CA ARG A 133 -6.63 -3.52 11.71
C ARG A 133 -7.83 -4.11 10.97
N ARG A 134 -9.06 -3.84 11.45
CA ARG A 134 -10.30 -4.28 10.79
C ARG A 134 -10.41 -3.73 9.37
N TRP A 135 -10.02 -2.47 9.14
CA TRP A 135 -9.96 -1.87 7.81
C TRP A 135 -8.96 -2.52 6.87
N MET A 136 -7.77 -2.85 7.35
CA MET A 136 -6.80 -3.63 6.57
C MET A 136 -7.39 -4.97 6.13
N TRP A 137 -7.95 -5.75 7.07
CA TRP A 137 -8.55 -7.04 6.75
C TRP A 137 -9.83 -6.93 5.90
N ALA A 138 -10.65 -5.90 6.10
CA ALA A 138 -11.80 -5.63 5.24
C ALA A 138 -11.36 -5.35 3.79
N THR A 139 -10.24 -4.65 3.60
CA THR A 139 -9.71 -4.37 2.25
C THR A 139 -9.21 -5.64 1.58
N VAL A 140 -8.56 -6.54 2.33
CA VAL A 140 -8.19 -7.88 1.83
C VAL A 140 -9.44 -8.68 1.46
N ALA A 141 -10.50 -8.64 2.28
CA ALA A 141 -11.76 -9.32 1.98
C ALA A 141 -12.46 -8.74 0.73
N VAL A 142 -12.48 -7.42 0.57
CA VAL A 142 -13.01 -6.76 -0.64
C VAL A 142 -12.18 -7.13 -1.86
N LEU A 143 -10.85 -7.18 -1.74
CA LEU A 143 -9.96 -7.64 -2.82
C LEU A 143 -10.26 -9.09 -3.20
N ALA A 144 -10.47 -9.98 -2.23
CA ALA A 144 -10.83 -11.37 -2.47
C ALA A 144 -12.21 -11.48 -3.16
N ALA A 145 -13.20 -10.73 -2.69
CA ALA A 145 -14.55 -10.73 -3.25
C ALA A 145 -14.56 -10.18 -4.69
N ALA A 146 -13.92 -9.04 -4.93
CA ALA A 146 -13.80 -8.45 -6.27
C ALA A 146 -13.03 -9.38 -7.21
N GLY A 147 -11.88 -9.88 -6.79
CA GLY A 147 -11.08 -10.81 -7.60
C GLY A 147 -11.80 -12.13 -7.87
N GLY A 148 -12.56 -12.66 -6.92
CA GLY A 148 -13.38 -13.85 -7.09
C GLY A 148 -14.54 -13.61 -8.07
N ALA A 149 -15.26 -12.50 -7.94
CA ALA A 149 -16.32 -12.13 -8.88
C ALA A 149 -15.79 -11.96 -10.31
N LEU A 150 -14.65 -11.28 -10.47
CA LEU A 150 -13.98 -11.13 -11.77
C LEU A 150 -13.52 -12.49 -12.31
N ALA A 151 -12.95 -13.36 -11.48
CA ALA A 151 -12.51 -14.66 -11.92
C ALA A 151 -13.66 -15.61 -12.29
N LEU A 152 -14.83 -15.48 -11.66
CA LEU A 152 -16.05 -16.18 -12.05
C LEU A 152 -16.65 -15.66 -13.36
N ALA A 153 -16.47 -14.37 -13.64
CA ALA A 153 -16.94 -13.75 -14.89
C ALA A 153 -16.01 -14.01 -16.10
N ALA A 154 -14.83 -14.58 -15.87
CA ALA A 154 -13.86 -14.85 -16.93
C ALA A 154 -14.20 -16.14 -17.69
N ASP A 155 -14.11 -16.11 -19.03
CA ASP A 155 -14.29 -17.28 -19.89
C ASP A 155 -13.05 -18.19 -19.93
N GLY A 156 -11.94 -17.74 -19.34
CA GLY A 156 -10.71 -18.51 -19.22
C GLY A 156 -9.76 -17.92 -18.18
N PRO A 157 -8.50 -18.38 -18.11
CA PRO A 157 -7.59 -18.00 -17.02
C PRO A 157 -7.35 -16.50 -16.90
N ARG A 158 -7.42 -15.77 -18.03
CA ARG A 158 -7.22 -14.33 -18.16
C ARG A 158 -8.02 -13.69 -19.29
N THR A 159 -9.12 -14.33 -19.69
CA THR A 159 -9.85 -13.98 -20.90
C THR A 159 -11.31 -13.68 -20.59
N ILE A 160 -11.86 -12.71 -21.30
CA ILE A 160 -13.30 -12.46 -21.36
C ILE A 160 -13.72 -12.29 -22.81
N ALA A 161 -14.83 -12.90 -23.19
CA ALA A 161 -15.29 -13.00 -24.55
C ALA A 161 -16.79 -12.72 -24.67
N ARG A 162 -17.21 -12.36 -25.88
CA ARG A 162 -18.62 -12.25 -26.27
C ARG A 162 -18.79 -12.72 -27.70
N LEU A 163 -19.99 -13.22 -28.02
CA LEU A 163 -20.39 -13.48 -29.39
C LEU A 163 -20.88 -12.17 -30.03
N ALA A 164 -20.37 -11.84 -31.21
CA ALA A 164 -20.75 -10.67 -32.00
C ALA A 164 -20.80 -11.07 -33.48
N ASP A 165 -21.98 -10.97 -34.09
CA ASP A 165 -22.19 -11.22 -35.52
C ASP A 165 -21.66 -12.60 -36.01
N GLY A 166 -21.76 -13.62 -35.15
CA GLY A 166 -21.28 -14.97 -35.44
C GLY A 166 -19.77 -15.18 -35.22
N ALA A 167 -19.04 -14.15 -34.82
CA ALA A 167 -17.63 -14.22 -34.43
C ALA A 167 -17.45 -14.07 -32.90
N VAL A 168 -16.38 -14.64 -32.35
CA VAL A 168 -16.04 -14.52 -30.93
C VAL A 168 -15.06 -13.37 -30.74
N ALA A 169 -15.49 -12.30 -30.10
CA ALA A 169 -14.59 -11.24 -29.67
C ALA A 169 -14.05 -11.57 -28.26
N ALA A 170 -12.73 -11.68 -28.08
CA ALA A 170 -12.10 -11.90 -26.77
C ALA A 170 -10.98 -10.89 -26.40
N GLN A 171 -10.89 -10.53 -25.12
CA GLN A 171 -9.78 -9.76 -24.53
C GLN A 171 -8.93 -10.66 -23.64
N THR A 172 -7.60 -10.61 -23.77
CA THR A 172 -6.65 -11.54 -23.11
C THR A 172 -5.95 -10.99 -21.86
N SER A 173 -6.37 -9.80 -21.44
CA SER A 173 -5.83 -9.07 -20.28
C SER A 173 -6.84 -8.97 -19.14
N PHE A 174 -7.92 -9.76 -19.17
CA PHE A 174 -8.95 -9.74 -18.14
C PHE A 174 -8.44 -10.42 -16.86
N PRO A 175 -8.68 -9.86 -15.66
CA PRO A 175 -8.15 -10.39 -14.40
C PRO A 175 -8.94 -11.62 -13.90
N GLY A 176 -8.76 -12.74 -14.60
CA GLY A 176 -9.28 -14.06 -14.21
C GLY A 176 -8.50 -14.74 -13.08
N TRP A 177 -8.74 -16.03 -12.85
CA TRP A 177 -8.08 -16.81 -11.78
C TRP A 177 -6.55 -16.74 -11.81
N SER A 178 -5.93 -16.65 -12.99
CA SER A 178 -4.47 -16.60 -13.08
C SER A 178 -3.86 -15.31 -12.52
N TRP A 179 -4.66 -14.25 -12.34
CA TRP A 179 -4.25 -12.98 -11.75
C TRP A 179 -4.74 -12.88 -10.30
N THR A 180 -5.99 -13.25 -10.04
CA THR A 180 -6.60 -13.15 -8.72
C THR A 180 -5.87 -13.99 -7.67
N ILE A 181 -5.51 -15.24 -7.98
CA ILE A 181 -4.90 -16.15 -6.99
C ILE A 181 -3.53 -15.62 -6.52
N PRO A 182 -2.57 -15.29 -7.40
CA PRO A 182 -1.29 -14.72 -6.97
C PRO A 182 -1.47 -13.39 -6.22
N VAL A 183 -2.32 -12.49 -6.72
CA VAL A 183 -2.55 -11.18 -6.07
C VAL A 183 -3.08 -11.37 -4.65
N LEU A 184 -4.07 -12.24 -4.47
CA LEU A 184 -4.67 -12.50 -3.16
C LEU A 184 -3.68 -13.20 -2.22
N ALA A 185 -2.93 -14.19 -2.70
CA ALA A 185 -1.91 -14.86 -1.90
C ALA A 185 -0.87 -13.85 -1.37
N VAL A 186 -0.36 -12.97 -2.25
CA VAL A 186 0.66 -12.00 -1.85
C VAL A 186 0.08 -10.91 -0.93
N ALA A 187 -1.19 -10.52 -1.12
CA ALA A 187 -1.89 -9.60 -0.23
C ALA A 187 -2.14 -10.19 1.18
N MET A 188 -2.54 -11.46 1.27
CA MET A 188 -2.75 -12.17 2.54
C MET A 188 -1.46 -12.27 3.34
N VAL A 189 -0.35 -12.63 2.70
CA VAL A 189 0.95 -12.68 3.35
C VAL A 189 1.41 -11.29 3.77
N ALA A 190 1.18 -10.25 2.97
CA ALA A 190 1.52 -8.88 3.35
C ALA A 190 0.73 -8.40 4.58
N ALA A 191 -0.56 -8.73 4.67
CA ALA A 191 -1.40 -8.43 5.84
C ALA A 191 -0.91 -9.20 7.08
N GLY A 192 -0.59 -10.48 6.93
CA GLY A 192 -0.01 -11.30 8.01
C GLY A 192 1.35 -10.79 8.49
N ALA A 193 2.25 -10.44 7.56
CA ALA A 193 3.54 -9.84 7.85
C ALA A 193 3.40 -8.47 8.54
N THR A 194 2.40 -7.68 8.14
CA THR A 194 2.07 -6.42 8.84
C THR A 194 1.70 -6.67 10.29
N GLU A 195 0.83 -7.66 10.58
CA GLU A 195 0.49 -8.07 11.95
C GLU A 195 1.71 -8.55 12.74
N ALA A 196 2.63 -9.29 12.10
CA ALA A 196 3.87 -9.73 12.73
C ALA A 196 4.78 -8.54 13.13
N VAL A 197 4.95 -7.57 12.22
CA VAL A 197 5.73 -6.35 12.52
C VAL A 197 5.04 -5.52 13.61
N LEU A 198 3.70 -5.44 13.62
CA LEU A 198 2.97 -4.77 14.71
C LEU A 198 3.24 -5.41 16.08
N ARG A 199 3.36 -6.74 16.14
CA ARG A 199 3.76 -7.45 17.37
C ARG A 199 5.19 -7.11 17.77
N LEU A 200 6.13 -7.02 16.82
CA LEU A 200 7.51 -6.58 17.09
C LEU A 200 7.56 -5.14 17.62
N VAL A 201 6.80 -4.22 17.03
CA VAL A 201 6.68 -2.83 17.53
C VAL A 201 6.08 -2.81 18.95
N ALA A 202 5.12 -3.67 19.25
CA ALA A 202 4.56 -3.79 20.60
C ALA A 202 5.56 -4.37 21.60
N SER A 203 6.43 -5.31 21.18
CA SER A 203 7.42 -5.97 22.04
C SER A 203 8.79 -5.29 22.08
N ARG A 204 9.05 -4.25 21.28
CA ARG A 204 10.37 -3.61 21.23
C ARG A 204 10.81 -3.11 22.63
N PRO A 205 12.11 -3.04 22.95
CA PRO A 205 12.59 -2.46 24.20
C PRO A 205 12.18 -0.98 24.35
N ALA A 206 12.00 -0.52 25.60
CA ALA A 206 11.74 0.89 25.88
C ALA A 206 12.99 1.73 25.58
N VAL A 207 12.79 2.95 25.07
CA VAL A 207 13.89 3.91 24.86
C VAL A 207 14.37 4.43 26.22
N GLU A 208 15.68 4.49 26.43
CA GLU A 208 16.25 5.00 27.68
C GLU A 208 16.00 6.51 27.86
N GLY A 209 15.75 6.94 29.09
CA GLY A 209 15.64 8.35 29.45
C GLY A 209 14.40 9.05 28.88
N VAL A 210 13.35 8.29 28.51
CA VAL A 210 12.04 8.84 28.16
C VAL A 210 10.96 8.22 29.03
N ASP A 211 9.88 8.98 29.27
CA ASP A 211 8.73 8.45 29.97
C ASP A 211 7.98 7.41 29.12
N GLY A 212 7.17 6.58 29.79
CA GLY A 212 6.42 5.51 29.12
C GLY A 212 5.36 6.02 28.14
N TYR A 213 4.85 7.24 28.32
CA TYR A 213 3.83 7.82 27.46
C TYR A 213 4.45 8.26 26.11
N TRP A 214 5.66 8.82 26.15
CA TRP A 214 6.46 9.17 24.97
C TRP A 214 6.92 7.93 24.20
N ASP A 215 7.37 6.87 24.89
CA ASP A 215 7.68 5.59 24.20
C ASP A 215 6.44 5.01 23.51
N MET A 216 5.28 5.01 24.19
CA MET A 216 4.03 4.53 23.60
C MET A 216 3.60 5.38 22.40
N TRP A 217 3.73 6.70 22.47
CA TRP A 217 3.49 7.60 21.34
C TRP A 217 4.36 7.23 20.13
N LEU A 218 5.66 6.96 20.36
CA LEU A 218 6.58 6.57 19.28
C LEU A 218 6.20 5.21 18.67
N ARG A 219 5.72 4.24 19.47
CA ARG A 219 5.21 2.95 18.97
C ARG A 219 3.98 3.15 18.11
N ARG A 220 2.99 3.88 18.62
CA ARG A 220 1.72 4.18 17.91
C ARG A 220 1.98 4.86 16.59
N ARG A 221 2.94 5.78 16.56
CA ARG A 221 3.38 6.47 15.34
C ARG A 221 3.97 5.51 14.30
N ALA A 222 4.91 4.65 14.69
CA ALA A 222 5.50 3.67 13.77
C ALA A 222 4.44 2.71 13.22
N ALA A 223 3.60 2.17 14.10
CA ALA A 223 2.55 1.23 13.75
C ALA A 223 1.46 1.83 12.85
N ARG A 224 1.08 3.09 13.06
CA ARG A 224 0.16 3.80 12.16
C ARG A 224 0.74 3.98 10.76
N ARG A 225 2.02 4.32 10.63
CA ARG A 225 2.68 4.44 9.32
C ARG A 225 2.68 3.11 8.59
N LEU A 226 3.02 2.05 9.30
CA LEU A 226 3.02 0.69 8.79
C LEU A 226 1.64 0.32 8.24
N VAL A 227 0.57 0.47 9.04
CA VAL A 227 -0.80 0.15 8.61
C VAL A 227 -1.26 1.01 7.46
N ARG A 228 -0.93 2.31 7.44
CA ARG A 228 -1.28 3.21 6.31
C ARG A 228 -0.60 2.83 5.01
N VAL A 229 0.69 2.48 5.07
CA VAL A 229 1.43 2.02 3.89
C VAL A 229 0.83 0.71 3.39
N THR A 230 0.58 -0.27 4.26
CA THR A 230 -0.08 -1.52 3.89
C THR A 230 -1.46 -1.27 3.28
N GLN A 231 -2.28 -0.44 3.92
CA GLN A 231 -3.63 -0.08 3.45
C GLN A 231 -3.59 0.61 2.08
N LEU A 232 -2.67 1.54 1.88
CA LEU A 232 -2.48 2.23 0.61
C LEU A 232 -2.18 1.23 -0.50
N VAL A 233 -1.22 0.33 -0.28
CA VAL A 233 -0.84 -0.68 -1.28
C VAL A 233 -2.00 -1.62 -1.58
N LEU A 234 -2.66 -2.18 -0.56
CA LEU A 234 -3.81 -3.07 -0.76
C LEU A 234 -4.93 -2.39 -1.54
N GLY A 235 -5.23 -1.14 -1.22
CA GLY A 235 -6.23 -0.35 -1.92
C GLY A 235 -5.85 -0.01 -3.37
N LEU A 236 -4.58 0.30 -3.63
CA LEU A 236 -4.07 0.48 -4.99
C LEU A 236 -4.06 -0.83 -5.79
N THR A 237 -3.76 -1.96 -5.16
CA THR A 237 -3.86 -3.29 -5.78
C THR A 237 -5.31 -3.61 -6.17
N LEU A 238 -6.27 -3.35 -5.27
CA LEU A 238 -7.70 -3.47 -5.56
C LEU A 238 -8.11 -2.58 -6.74
N ALA A 239 -7.71 -1.31 -6.72
CA ALA A 239 -8.00 -0.38 -7.79
C ALA A 239 -7.39 -0.82 -9.13
N GLY A 240 -6.15 -1.31 -9.13
CA GLY A 240 -5.49 -1.85 -10.31
C GLY A 240 -6.24 -3.05 -10.90
N LEU A 241 -6.67 -3.99 -10.05
CA LEU A 241 -7.43 -5.17 -10.47
C LEU A 241 -8.77 -4.79 -11.10
N VAL A 242 -9.54 -3.93 -10.43
CA VAL A 242 -10.85 -3.47 -10.90
C VAL A 242 -10.72 -2.60 -12.15
N GLY A 243 -9.71 -1.73 -12.19
CA GLY A 243 -9.44 -0.87 -13.34
C GLY A 243 -9.04 -1.67 -14.58
N LEU A 244 -8.22 -2.71 -14.42
CA LEU A 244 -7.86 -3.59 -15.53
C LEU A 244 -9.07 -4.37 -16.07
N ALA A 245 -9.97 -4.82 -15.20
CA ALA A 245 -11.24 -5.41 -15.62
C ALA A 245 -12.10 -4.41 -16.39
N GLY A 246 -12.22 -3.18 -15.89
CA GLY A 246 -12.98 -2.11 -16.53
C GLY A 246 -12.47 -1.77 -17.92
N LEU A 247 -11.15 -1.59 -18.06
CA LEU A 247 -10.51 -1.34 -19.36
C LEU A 247 -10.71 -2.50 -20.33
N SER A 248 -10.57 -3.75 -19.86
CA SER A 248 -10.78 -4.94 -20.69
C SER A 248 -12.23 -5.01 -21.21
N LEU A 249 -13.23 -4.79 -20.35
CA LEU A 249 -14.64 -4.77 -20.76
C LEU A 249 -14.95 -3.61 -21.70
N ARG A 250 -14.41 -2.42 -21.43
CA ARG A 250 -14.57 -1.26 -22.30
C ARG A 250 -14.01 -1.53 -23.70
N TRP A 251 -12.81 -2.10 -23.80
CA TRP A 251 -12.18 -2.45 -25.09
C TRP A 251 -12.94 -3.56 -25.81
N LEU A 252 -13.44 -4.56 -25.08
CA LEU A 252 -14.32 -5.59 -25.63
C LEU A 252 -15.62 -4.99 -26.20
N GLY A 253 -16.18 -3.99 -25.52
CA GLY A 253 -17.35 -3.25 -25.96
C GLY A 253 -17.10 -2.38 -27.19
N LEU A 254 -15.94 -1.74 -27.29
CA LEU A 254 -15.56 -0.93 -28.45
C LEU A 254 -15.12 -1.76 -29.67
N ALA A 255 -15.09 -3.09 -29.57
CA ALA A 255 -14.58 -3.99 -30.60
C ALA A 255 -13.15 -3.67 -31.05
N VAL A 256 -12.32 -3.15 -30.13
CA VAL A 256 -10.89 -2.91 -30.35
C VAL A 256 -10.17 -4.24 -30.12
N MET A 257 -10.11 -5.07 -31.16
CA MET A 257 -9.56 -6.43 -31.10
C MET A 257 -8.16 -6.48 -31.71
N ALA A 258 -7.31 -7.37 -31.18
CA ALA A 258 -6.02 -7.69 -31.77
C ALA A 258 -6.21 -8.61 -32.99
N GLY A 259 -6.51 -8.04 -34.16
CA GLY A 259 -6.30 -8.72 -35.45
C GLY A 259 -7.43 -9.56 -36.04
N GLU A 260 -8.66 -9.51 -35.51
CA GLU A 260 -9.82 -10.19 -36.10
C GLU A 260 -10.87 -9.19 -36.63
N ALA A 261 -11.81 -9.71 -37.44
CA ALA A 261 -12.82 -8.96 -38.20
C ALA A 261 -13.58 -7.93 -37.34
N PRO A 262 -13.99 -6.78 -37.91
CA PRO A 262 -14.71 -5.74 -37.19
C PRO A 262 -16.02 -6.27 -36.62
N ALA A 263 -16.10 -6.42 -35.29
CA ALA A 263 -17.32 -6.78 -34.58
C ALA A 263 -18.17 -5.52 -34.30
N VAL A 264 -19.49 -5.65 -34.29
CA VAL A 264 -20.38 -4.57 -33.84
C VAL A 264 -20.11 -4.27 -32.36
N GLY A 265 -19.99 -2.98 -32.02
CA GLY A 265 -19.77 -2.52 -30.65
C GLY A 265 -20.92 -2.89 -29.69
N SER A 266 -20.62 -3.02 -28.41
CA SER A 266 -21.59 -3.30 -27.35
C SER A 266 -21.58 -2.20 -26.29
N SER A 267 -22.64 -1.38 -26.28
CA SER A 267 -22.83 -0.29 -25.31
C SER A 267 -22.87 -0.77 -23.86
N VAL A 268 -23.41 -1.97 -23.62
CA VAL A 268 -23.46 -2.59 -22.28
C VAL A 268 -22.05 -2.85 -21.73
N HIS A 269 -21.16 -3.44 -22.52
CA HIS A 269 -19.79 -3.71 -22.10
C HIS A 269 -18.98 -2.43 -21.88
N VAL A 270 -19.22 -1.40 -22.72
CA VAL A 270 -18.64 -0.06 -22.51
C VAL A 270 -19.11 0.53 -21.19
N LEU A 271 -20.42 0.53 -20.92
CA LEU A 271 -20.98 1.07 -19.68
C LEU A 271 -20.44 0.35 -18.45
N VAL A 272 -20.43 -0.99 -18.43
CA VAL A 272 -19.87 -1.76 -17.31
C VAL A 272 -18.38 -1.46 -17.15
N GLY A 273 -17.64 -1.38 -18.26
CA GLY A 273 -16.23 -1.02 -18.25
C GLY A 273 -15.98 0.36 -17.63
N ASP A 274 -16.77 1.36 -18.00
CA ASP A 274 -16.67 2.73 -17.48
C ASP A 274 -17.03 2.79 -15.99
N VAL A 275 -18.06 2.06 -15.55
CA VAL A 275 -18.43 1.97 -14.13
C VAL A 275 -17.29 1.36 -13.30
N LEU A 276 -16.68 0.27 -13.76
CA LEU A 276 -15.53 -0.34 -13.07
C LEU A 276 -14.32 0.60 -13.04
N CYS A 277 -14.05 1.34 -14.13
CA CYS A 277 -13.01 2.37 -14.13
C CYS A 277 -13.29 3.46 -13.09
N GLY A 278 -14.55 3.92 -12.98
CA GLY A 278 -14.97 4.88 -11.97
C GLY A 278 -14.76 4.37 -10.54
N ILE A 279 -15.12 3.10 -10.28
CA ILE A 279 -14.89 2.45 -8.98
C ILE A 279 -13.39 2.37 -8.66
N ALA A 280 -12.55 2.02 -9.65
CA ALA A 280 -11.11 1.98 -9.48
C ALA A 280 -10.55 3.36 -9.09
N ILE A 281 -10.96 4.43 -9.77
CA ILE A 281 -10.54 5.80 -9.45
C ILE A 281 -10.97 6.18 -8.02
N ALA A 282 -12.21 5.87 -7.63
CA ALA A 282 -12.70 6.12 -6.28
C ALA A 282 -11.90 5.34 -5.22
N ALA A 283 -11.54 4.08 -5.50
CA ALA A 283 -10.72 3.27 -4.62
C ALA A 283 -9.31 3.85 -4.44
N VAL A 284 -8.68 4.37 -5.51
CA VAL A 284 -7.40 5.08 -5.39
C VAL A 284 -7.54 6.33 -4.51
N ALA A 285 -8.53 7.19 -4.79
CA ALA A 285 -8.76 8.39 -4.02
C ALA A 285 -8.97 8.08 -2.52
N ALA A 286 -9.80 7.09 -2.21
CA ALA A 286 -10.04 6.64 -0.84
C ALA A 286 -8.76 6.14 -0.16
N SER A 287 -7.93 5.37 -0.88
CA SER A 287 -6.67 4.84 -0.37
C SER A 287 -5.65 5.93 -0.06
N LEU A 288 -5.56 6.93 -0.93
CA LEU A 288 -4.69 8.10 -0.76
C LEU A 288 -5.14 8.97 0.40
N VAL A 289 -6.45 9.24 0.50
CA VAL A 289 -7.03 9.98 1.63
C VAL A 289 -6.75 9.23 2.93
N ALA A 290 -6.95 7.92 2.98
CA ALA A 290 -6.67 7.10 4.17
C ALA A 290 -5.18 7.13 4.56
N ALA A 291 -4.27 7.14 3.57
CA ALA A 291 -2.83 7.23 3.80
C ALA A 291 -2.40 8.61 4.34
N ALA A 292 -2.97 9.68 3.77
CA ALA A 292 -2.65 11.07 4.10
C ALA A 292 -3.38 11.59 5.35
N TRP A 293 -4.47 10.94 5.77
CA TRP A 293 -5.31 11.43 6.86
C TRP A 293 -4.49 11.65 8.14
N PRO A 294 -4.42 12.86 8.72
CA PRO A 294 -3.57 13.10 9.88
C PRO A 294 -4.03 12.28 11.10
N ALA A 295 -3.12 11.54 11.74
CA ALA A 295 -3.36 11.08 13.11
C ALA A 295 -2.94 12.21 14.04
N ARG A 296 -3.91 12.93 14.59
CA ARG A 296 -3.70 14.04 15.53
C ARG A 296 -3.30 13.50 16.91
N ASP A 297 -2.11 12.94 17.03
CA ASP A 297 -1.50 12.75 18.34
C ASP A 297 -0.33 13.72 18.47
N PRO A 298 -0.54 14.92 19.03
CA PRO A 298 0.56 15.80 19.35
C PRO A 298 1.57 15.04 20.21
N ALA A 299 2.86 15.27 19.94
CA ALA A 299 3.91 14.66 20.74
C ALA A 299 3.72 15.10 22.21
N PRO A 300 3.77 14.16 23.17
CA PRO A 300 3.77 14.54 24.58
C PRO A 300 4.87 15.52 24.91
N GLN A 301 4.56 16.46 25.80
CA GLN A 301 5.60 17.18 26.53
C GLN A 301 6.26 16.20 27.50
N SER A 302 7.58 16.07 27.44
CA SER A 302 8.32 15.24 28.38
C SER A 302 8.27 15.86 29.77
N THR A 303 7.85 15.09 30.77
CA THR A 303 7.88 15.53 32.18
C THR A 303 9.29 15.44 32.77
N ILE A 304 10.18 14.66 32.15
CA ILE A 304 11.59 14.50 32.53
C ILE A 304 12.33 15.81 32.20
N GLY A 305 12.50 16.67 33.21
CA GLY A 305 13.22 17.95 33.09
C GLY A 305 12.45 19.17 33.61
N GLN A 306 11.17 19.05 33.96
CA GLN A 306 10.49 20.09 34.74
C GLN A 306 10.99 20.02 36.19
N VAL A 307 12.08 20.74 36.49
CA VAL A 307 12.47 21.03 37.86
C VAL A 307 11.28 21.75 38.51
N PRO A 308 10.68 21.20 39.58
CA PRO A 308 9.58 21.87 40.26
C PRO A 308 10.05 23.27 40.67
N ALA A 309 9.28 24.29 40.28
CA ALA A 309 9.65 25.70 40.49
C ALA A 309 9.95 26.04 41.97
N GLY A 310 9.51 25.20 42.91
CA GLY A 310 9.78 25.33 44.35
C GLY A 310 11.09 24.74 44.85
N ALA A 311 11.94 24.13 44.01
CA ALA A 311 13.24 23.56 44.44
C ALA A 311 14.44 24.49 44.21
N ARG A 312 14.19 25.79 43.91
CA ARG A 312 15.22 26.83 43.73
C ARG A 312 15.18 27.89 44.84
N SER A 313 14.78 27.50 46.05
CA SER A 313 14.86 28.36 47.25
C SER A 313 15.95 27.86 48.18
#